data_AF-A0A0D8ZVB3-F1
#
_entry.id   AF-A0A0D8ZVB3-F1
#
_cell.length_a   1.000
_cell.length_b   1.000
_cell.length_c   1.000
_cell.angle_alpha   90.00
_cell.angle_beta   90.00
_cell.angle_gamma   90.00
#
_symmetry.space_group_name_H-M   'P 1'
#
loop_
_entity.id
_entity.type
_entity.pdbx_description
1 polymer ?
#
loop_
_entity_poly.entity_id
_entity_poly.type
_entity_poly.pdbx_seq_one_letter_code
_entity_poly.pdbx_strand_id
1 'polypeptide(L)' 'MFAVPDKISYEDLMQLIVMQAPDLTAEQKQWIGSGWAEAKRLRYLKQAKLDCGYHPDGRDR' A
#
# COMPACT_ATOMS: atom_id res chain seq x y z
N MET A 1 -22.45 1.06 12.29
CA MET A 1 -22.49 1.67 10.94
C MET A 1 -21.10 1.46 10.35
N PHE A 2 -20.95 0.57 9.37
CA PHE A 2 -19.64 0.37 8.73
C PHE A 2 -19.38 1.56 7.83
N ALA A 3 -18.34 2.34 8.14
CA ALA A 3 -17.90 3.43 7.28
C ALA A 3 -17.41 2.80 5.97
N VAL A 4 -18.23 2.90 4.92
CA VAL A 4 -17.75 2.60 3.57
C VAL A 4 -16.86 3.79 3.21
N PRO A 5 -15.54 3.61 3.02
CA PRO A 5 -14.68 4.72 2.66
C PRO A 5 -15.16 5.31 1.34
N ASP A 6 -15.43 6.62 1.31
CA ASP A 6 -15.94 7.34 0.13
C ASP A 6 -15.05 7.21 -1.11
N LYS A 7 -13.79 6.79 -0.93
CA LYS A 7 -12.79 6.72 -1.99
C LYS A 7 -11.93 5.48 -1.80
N ILE A 8 -11.95 4.61 -2.81
CA ILE A 8 -10.94 3.58 -3.00
C ILE A 8 -9.67 4.24 -3.53
N SER A 9 -8.49 3.85 -3.03
CA SER A 9 -7.24 4.34 -3.59
C SER A 9 -7.01 3.74 -4.98
N TYR A 10 -6.25 4.43 -5.84
CA TYR A 10 -5.84 3.87 -7.14
C TYR A 10 -5.16 2.51 -6.96
N GLU A 11 -4.38 2.35 -5.89
CA GLU A 11 -3.69 1.12 -5.57
C GLU A 11 -4.68 -0.02 -5.25
N ASP A 12 -5.66 0.24 -4.38
CA ASP A 12 -6.64 -0.78 -4.03
C ASP A 12 -7.55 -1.13 -5.24
N LEU A 13 -7.84 -0.16 -6.12
CA LEU A 13 -8.63 -0.38 -7.34
C LEU A 13 -7.88 -1.24 -8.37
N MET A 14 -6.60 -0.97 -8.58
CA MET A 14 -5.79 -1.77 -9.50
C MET A 14 -5.56 -3.19 -8.98
N GLN A 15 -5.45 -3.38 -7.67
CA GLN A 15 -5.39 -4.71 -7.06
C GLN A 15 -6.67 -5.51 -7.35
N LEU A 16 -7.84 -4.88 -7.26
CA LEU A 16 -9.12 -5.50 -7.63
C LEU A 16 -9.18 -5.85 -9.12
N ILE A 17 -8.73 -4.96 -10.00
CA ILE A 17 -8.71 -5.20 -11.46
C ILE A 17 -7.85 -6.43 -11.78
N VAL A 18 -6.64 -6.51 -11.22
CA VAL A 18 -5.73 -7.65 -11.43
C VAL A 18 -6.35 -8.96 -10.91
N MET A 19 -7.03 -8.94 -9.76
CA MET A 19 -7.69 -10.13 -9.24
C MET A 19 -8.84 -10.61 -10.13
N GLN A 20 -9.55 -9.68 -10.79
CA GLN A 20 -10.65 -9.99 -11.71
C GLN A 20 -10.19 -10.32 -13.14
N ALA A 21 -8.94 -10.01 -13.50
CA ALA A 21 -8.39 -10.27 -14.84
C ALA A 21 -8.49 -11.76 -15.22
N PRO A 22 -9.28 -12.14 -16.24
CA PRO A 22 -9.52 -13.54 -16.59
C PRO A 22 -8.34 -14.20 -17.33
N ASP A 23 -7.46 -13.39 -17.89
CA ASP A 23 -6.28 -13.76 -18.67
C ASP A 23 -5.05 -14.09 -17.80
N LEU A 24 -5.10 -13.77 -16.50
CA LEU A 24 -4.01 -14.07 -15.56
C LEU A 24 -4.26 -15.38 -14.82
N THR A 25 -3.21 -16.20 -14.71
CA THR A 25 -3.22 -17.39 -13.87
C THR A 25 -3.29 -17.01 -12.39
N ALA A 26 -3.72 -17.93 -11.53
CA ALA A 26 -3.72 -17.71 -10.07
C ALA A 26 -2.33 -17.35 -9.53
N GLU A 27 -1.28 -17.96 -10.10
CA GLU A 27 0.12 -17.73 -9.73
C GLU A 27 0.59 -16.32 -10.11
N GLN A 28 0.22 -15.83 -11.30
CA GLN A 28 0.50 -14.47 -11.74
C GLN A 28 -0.23 -13.44 -10.85
N LYS A 29 -1.50 -13.69 -10.52
CA LYS A 29 -2.27 -12.84 -9.60
C LYS A 29 -1.64 -12.78 -8.21
N GLN A 30 -1.17 -13.92 -7.70
CA GLN A 30 -0.50 -14.00 -6.41
C GLN A 30 0.83 -13.25 -6.41
N TRP A 31 1.64 -13.40 -7.47
CA TRP A 31 2.91 -12.68 -7.62
C TRP A 31 2.68 -11.17 -7.63
N ILE A 32 1.74 -10.67 -8.46
CA ILE A 32 1.41 -9.24 -8.50
C ILE A 32 0.89 -8.77 -7.13
N GLY A 33 -0.03 -9.51 -6.52
CA GLY A 33 -0.58 -9.19 -5.20
C GLY A 33 0.49 -9.07 -4.11
N SER A 34 1.47 -9.99 -4.11
CA SER A 34 2.58 -9.97 -3.15
C SER A 34 3.49 -8.75 -3.34
N GLY A 35 3.84 -8.41 -4.58
CA GLY A 35 4.66 -7.23 -4.87
C GLY A 35 3.99 -5.92 -4.43
N TRP A 36 2.67 -5.85 -4.57
CA TRP A 36 1.89 -4.67 -4.14
C TRP A 36 1.82 -4.56 -2.62
N ALA A 37 1.60 -5.68 -1.92
CA ALA A 37 1.62 -5.71 -0.46
C ALA A 37 2.98 -5.29 0.11
N GLU A 38 4.07 -5.73 -0.52
CA GLU A 38 5.42 -5.38 -0.11
C GLU A 38 5.75 -3.90 -0.37
N ALA A 39 5.39 -3.37 -1.54
CA ALA A 39 5.54 -1.95 -1.85
C ALA A 39 4.75 -1.06 -0.87
N LYS A 40 3.50 -1.45 -0.54
CA LYS A 40 2.66 -0.76 0.45
C LYS A 40 3.28 -0.78 1.84
N ARG A 41 3.84 -1.93 2.26
CA ARG A 41 4.58 -2.07 3.53
C ARG A 41 5.80 -1.15 3.58
N LEU A 42 6.61 -1.11 2.52
CA LEU A 42 7.79 -0.23 2.44
C LEU A 42 7.41 1.25 2.49
N ARG A 43 6.31 1.64 1.83
CA ARG A 43 5.79 3.00 1.87
C ARG A 43 5.37 3.40 3.28
N TYR A 44 4.63 2.55 3.98
CA TYR A 44 4.25 2.79 5.38
C TYR A 44 5.45 2.86 6.31
N LEU A 45 6.46 1.99 6.15
CA LEU A 45 7.69 2.06 6.93
C LEU A 45 8.47 3.36 6.69
N LYS A 46 8.54 3.82 5.44
CA LYS A 46 9.18 5.09 5.10
C LYS A 46 8.43 6.28 5.69
N GLN A 47 7.10 6.25 5.66
CA GLN A 47 6.25 7.29 6.22
C GLN A 47 6.31 7.31 7.75
N ALA A 48 6.28 6.15 8.40
CA ALA A 48 6.49 6.02 9.84
C ALA A 48 7.87 6.57 10.29
N LYS A 49 8.92 6.37 9.48
CA LYS A 49 10.25 6.98 9.72
C LYS A 49 10.26 8.51 9.57
N LEU A 50 9.38 9.07 8.75
CA LEU A 50 9.24 10.53 8.59
C LEU A 50 8.38 11.13 9.71
N ASP A 51 7.34 10.43 10.15
CA ASP A 51 6.46 10.86 11.24
C ASP A 51 7.13 10.78 12.63
N CYS A 52 8.14 9.93 12.82
CA CYS A 52 8.90 9.90 14.07
C CYS A 52 9.94 11.03 14.22
N GLY A 53 9.82 12.11 13.46
CA GLY A 53 10.47 13.39 13.77
C GLY A 53 11.98 13.32 13.92
N TYR A 54 12.69 12.61 13.03
CA TYR A 54 14.14 12.72 13.00
C TYR A 54 14.53 14.10 12.46
N HIS A 55 14.62 15.09 13.34
CA HIS A 55 15.37 16.30 13.11
C HIS A 55 16.86 15.94 13.17
N PRO A 56 17.61 15.96 12.05
CA PRO A 56 19.06 15.77 12.13
C PRO A 56 19.78 16.90 12.91
N ASP A 57 19.07 17.98 13.23
CA ASP A 57 19.61 19.18 13.89
C ASP A 57 19.37 19.26 15.40
N GLY A 58 18.88 18.20 16.04
CA GLY A 58 18.95 18.04 17.52
C GLY A 58 18.34 19.17 18.35
N ARG A 59 17.32 19.88 17.87
CA ARG A 59 16.56 20.83 18.68
C ARG A 59 15.24 20.21 19.09
N ASP A 60 15.30 19.41 20.15
CA ASP A 60 14.12 19.03 20.91
C ASP A 60 13.47 20.31 21.48
N ARG A 61 12.16 20.44 21.28
CA ARG A 61 11.29 21.39 21.98
C ARG A 61 10.33 20.61 22.85
#